data_AF-Q0UQU7-F1
#
_entry.id   AF-Q0UQU7-F1
#
_cell.length_a   1.000
_cell.length_b   1.000
_cell.length_c   1.000
_cell.angle_alpha   90.00
_cell.angle_beta   90.00
_cell.angle_gamma   90.00
#
_symmetry.space_group_name_H-M   'P 1'
#
loop_
_entity.id
_entity.type
_entity.pdbx_description
1 polymer ?
#
loop_
_entity_poly.entity_id
_entity_poly.type
_entity_poly.pdbx_seq_one_letter_code
_entity_poly.pdbx_strand_id
1 'polypeptide(L)'
;MKSLADIKPLLDDLTNRAVERIRDYIVAQIKAIRSPSINAQVIQQQALIKYKELYAFLAKHQSELAQQIGQAYIYTMRWYYLNHFTRYRVALEKIKVHAMDKYDVLGEDPTARRAGSLLGQARNTPAAYDAFSLGRRRDALKSSSTNALTAYLAEEEKSAHYLETPFRSFNLALIDNACFEYTFISSFFAPSQNYHAISRTFSTIFEPTMAAGQALTKALVATTTDTLGILICVRLNQHFAFELQRRKVPTVENYINATNMLLWPRYQQVLDMHCTSLQKVTSALPGRPTTGAALLSSSSASLTSTAPTPLTQKFANLLQGILALSSEAGDDEPVSVSVGRLRSEYEAYLTKMSKGISDTRKKERFLCNNYSLVCTILADVEGRLGEEVRVHFEKMRDVYDK
;
A
#
# COMPACT_ATOMS: atom_id res chain seq x y z
N MET A 1 20.66 64.92 -20.39
CA MET A 1 21.55 63.82 -19.93
C MET A 1 22.07 63.99 -18.49
N LYS A 2 22.31 65.21 -17.96
CA LYS A 2 22.67 65.40 -16.53
C LYS A 2 21.60 64.92 -15.53
N SER A 3 20.32 65.23 -15.78
CA SER A 3 19.21 64.81 -14.92
C SER A 3 19.08 63.28 -14.79
N LEU A 4 19.48 62.53 -15.82
CA LEU A 4 19.47 61.07 -15.84
C LEU A 4 20.64 60.47 -15.02
N ALA A 5 21.76 61.19 -14.95
CA ALA A 5 22.92 60.83 -14.14
C ALA A 5 22.68 61.11 -12.65
N ASP A 6 21.93 62.17 -12.32
CA ASP A 6 21.59 62.53 -10.93
C ASP A 6 20.50 61.63 -10.33
N ILE A 7 19.58 61.10 -11.15
CA ILE A 7 18.49 60.22 -10.69
C ILE A 7 18.97 58.78 -10.47
N LYS A 8 20.00 58.33 -11.19
CA LYS A 8 20.52 56.97 -11.11
C LYS A 8 20.95 56.55 -9.68
N PRO A 9 21.77 57.32 -8.94
CA PRO A 9 22.16 56.95 -7.58
C PRO A 9 20.97 56.93 -6.59
N LEU A 10 19.99 57.83 -6.75
CA LEU A 10 18.74 57.82 -5.96
C LEU A 10 17.92 56.56 -6.22
N LEU A 11 17.84 56.12 -7.47
CA LEU A 11 17.17 54.89 -7.85
C LEU A 11 17.89 53.66 -7.29
N ASP A 12 19.22 53.66 -7.32
CA ASP A 12 20.04 52.57 -6.77
C ASP A 12 19.86 52.48 -5.24
N ASP A 13 19.85 53.62 -4.53
CA ASP A 13 19.62 53.65 -3.07
C ASP A 13 18.20 53.17 -2.69
N LEU A 14 17.18 53.61 -3.42
CA LEU A 14 15.80 53.11 -3.25
C LEU A 14 15.70 51.61 -3.51
N THR A 15 16.38 51.12 -4.55
CA THR A 15 16.42 49.69 -4.90
C THR A 15 17.09 48.89 -3.78
N ASN A 16 18.23 49.34 -3.27
CA ASN A 16 18.93 48.70 -2.15
C ASN A 16 18.06 48.67 -0.89
N ARG A 17 17.37 49.77 -0.58
CA ARG A 17 16.48 49.84 0.59
C ARG A 17 15.27 48.91 0.45
N ALA A 18 14.73 48.78 -0.75
CA ALA A 18 13.67 47.82 -1.06
C ALA A 18 14.18 46.37 -0.90
N VAL A 19 15.36 46.06 -1.43
CA VAL A 19 16.02 44.75 -1.28
C VAL A 19 16.23 44.37 0.18
N GLU A 20 16.72 45.29 1.02
CA GLU A 20 16.88 45.05 2.46
C GLU A 20 15.54 44.70 3.14
N ARG A 21 14.49 45.48 2.88
CA ARG A 21 13.17 45.25 3.47
C ARG A 21 12.54 43.94 3.02
N ILE A 22 12.67 43.61 1.73
CA ILE A 22 12.16 42.35 1.18
C ILE A 22 12.90 41.17 1.82
N ARG A 23 14.24 41.24 1.90
CA ARG A 23 15.06 40.22 2.56
C ARG A 23 14.59 39.99 4.00
N ASP A 24 14.49 41.06 4.79
CA ASP A 24 14.14 40.96 6.20
C ASP A 24 12.75 40.35 6.40
N TYR A 25 11.79 40.74 5.57
CA TYR A 25 10.45 40.14 5.56
C TYR A 25 10.48 38.65 5.23
N ILE A 26 11.09 38.24 4.11
CA ILE A 26 11.10 36.82 3.70
C ILE A 26 11.85 35.96 4.71
N VAL A 27 12.99 36.43 5.22
CA VAL A 27 13.76 35.73 6.26
C VAL A 27 12.93 35.57 7.54
N ALA A 28 12.17 36.58 7.95
CA ALA A 28 11.27 36.47 9.10
C ALA A 28 10.19 35.41 8.88
N GLN A 29 9.60 35.33 7.67
CA GLN A 29 8.62 34.29 7.34
C GLN A 29 9.24 32.88 7.35
N ILE A 30 10.43 32.71 6.77
CA ILE A 30 11.15 31.41 6.78
C ILE A 30 11.46 30.98 8.22
N LYS A 31 11.87 31.92 9.08
CA LYS A 31 12.10 31.63 10.50
C LYS A 31 10.82 31.20 11.22
N ALA A 32 9.69 31.83 10.91
CA ALA A 32 8.40 31.49 11.50
C ALA A 32 7.94 30.05 11.17
N ILE A 33 8.34 29.48 10.03
CA ILE A 33 8.06 28.07 9.67
C ILE A 33 8.68 27.08 10.68
N ARG A 34 9.77 27.47 11.34
CA ARG A 34 10.42 26.61 12.35
C ARG A 34 9.66 26.55 13.67
N SER A 35 8.65 27.40 13.87
CA SER A 35 7.86 27.42 15.09
C SER A 35 6.92 26.21 15.14
N PRO A 36 6.94 25.41 16.22
CA PRO A 36 6.21 24.14 16.29
C PRO A 36 4.68 24.29 16.30
N SER A 37 4.16 25.48 16.60
CA SER A 37 2.73 25.78 16.64
C SER A 37 2.16 26.28 15.31
N ILE A 38 2.99 26.47 14.28
CA ILE A 38 2.56 27.10 13.03
C ILE A 38 2.51 26.07 11.90
N ASN A 39 1.39 26.04 11.17
CA ASN A 39 1.28 25.28 9.94
C ASN A 39 2.05 26.01 8.82
N ALA A 40 3.07 25.36 8.26
CA ALA A 40 3.89 25.92 7.20
C ALA A 40 3.06 26.36 5.98
N GLN A 41 2.00 25.62 5.66
CA GLN A 41 1.11 25.91 4.53
C GLN A 41 0.41 27.27 4.67
N VAL A 42 0.08 27.68 5.91
CA VAL A 42 -0.55 28.97 6.18
C VAL A 42 0.42 30.12 5.89
N ILE A 43 1.67 30.01 6.33
CA ILE A 43 2.71 31.00 6.01
C ILE A 43 2.96 31.04 4.49
N GLN A 44 3.08 29.87 3.86
CA GLN A 44 3.29 29.76 2.43
C GLN A 44 2.18 30.46 1.62
N GLN A 45 0.91 30.28 1.97
CA GLN A 45 -0.21 30.94 1.28
C GLN A 45 -0.35 32.42 1.62
N GLN A 46 -0.39 32.76 2.91
CA GLN A 46 -0.78 34.10 3.37
C GLN A 46 0.36 35.11 3.33
N ALA A 47 1.61 34.65 3.49
CA ALA A 47 2.76 35.52 3.67
C ALA A 47 3.80 35.44 2.54
N LEU A 48 3.92 34.29 1.84
CA LEU A 48 4.89 34.13 0.75
C LEU A 48 4.23 34.24 -0.63
N ILE A 49 3.26 33.38 -0.96
CA ILE A 49 2.56 33.39 -2.27
C ILE A 49 1.90 34.75 -2.53
N LYS A 50 1.21 35.31 -1.54
CA LYS A 50 0.53 36.62 -1.65
C LYS A 50 1.49 37.73 -2.11
N TYR A 51 2.76 37.65 -1.74
CA TYR A 51 3.79 38.63 -2.05
C TYR A 51 4.90 38.06 -2.93
N LYS A 52 4.58 37.11 -3.82
CA LYS A 52 5.56 36.45 -4.72
C LYS A 52 6.36 37.44 -5.59
N GLU A 53 5.76 38.57 -5.95
CA GLU A 53 6.41 39.61 -6.75
C GLU A 53 7.60 40.25 -6.01
N LEU A 54 7.60 40.24 -4.67
CA LEU A 54 8.75 40.71 -3.88
C LEU A 54 9.98 39.83 -4.12
N TYR A 55 9.79 38.51 -4.20
CA TYR A 55 10.89 37.59 -4.49
C TYR A 55 11.38 37.74 -5.94
N ALA A 56 10.47 37.95 -6.90
CA ALA A 56 10.84 38.22 -8.29
C ALA A 56 11.66 39.52 -8.41
N PHE A 57 11.25 40.58 -7.70
CA PHE A 57 12.00 41.83 -7.62
C PHE A 57 13.40 41.62 -7.03
N LEU A 58 13.49 40.92 -5.90
CA LEU A 58 14.76 40.59 -5.27
C LEU A 58 15.68 39.80 -6.22
N ALA A 59 15.16 38.79 -6.92
CA ALA A 59 15.93 37.97 -7.85
C ALA A 59 16.46 38.75 -9.06
N LYS A 60 15.72 39.78 -9.51
CA LYS A 60 16.12 40.65 -10.63
C LYS A 60 17.25 41.61 -10.25
N HIS A 61 17.18 42.18 -9.05
CA HIS A 61 18.13 43.21 -8.61
C HIS A 61 19.33 42.66 -7.85
N GLN A 62 19.16 41.55 -7.10
CA GLN A 62 20.23 40.88 -6.37
C GLN A 62 20.04 39.35 -6.39
N SER A 63 20.50 38.72 -7.46
CA SER A 63 20.29 37.29 -7.73
C SER A 63 20.97 36.38 -6.71
N GLU A 64 22.17 36.71 -6.24
CA GLU A 64 22.91 35.92 -5.25
C GLU A 64 22.17 35.85 -3.92
N LEU A 65 21.67 36.99 -3.43
CA LEU A 65 20.88 37.05 -2.19
C LEU A 65 19.57 36.26 -2.33
N ALA A 66 18.90 36.35 -3.48
CA ALA A 66 17.69 35.58 -3.74
C ALA A 66 17.95 34.06 -3.74
N GLN A 67 19.10 33.62 -4.24
CA GLN A 67 19.53 32.22 -4.19
C GLN A 67 19.81 31.76 -2.75
N GLN A 68 20.52 32.56 -1.96
CA GLN A 68 20.80 32.25 -0.55
C GLN A 68 19.50 32.15 0.27
N ILE A 69 18.55 33.05 0.08
CA ILE A 69 17.24 33.00 0.75
C ILE A 69 16.43 31.78 0.27
N GLY A 70 16.44 31.50 -1.04
CA GLY A 70 15.80 30.30 -1.60
C GLY A 70 16.37 29.01 -0.99
N GLN A 71 17.69 28.92 -0.86
CA GLN A 71 18.37 27.79 -0.22
C GLN A 71 18.00 27.67 1.27
N ALA A 72 17.91 28.78 1.99
CA ALA A 72 17.47 28.79 3.39
C ALA A 72 16.02 28.29 3.55
N TYR A 73 15.13 28.66 2.63
CA TYR A 73 13.77 28.11 2.55
C TYR A 73 13.80 26.59 2.32
N ILE A 74 14.55 26.13 1.30
CA ILE A 74 14.67 24.71 0.93
C ILE A 74 15.11 23.86 2.11
N TYR A 75 16.18 24.25 2.81
CA TYR A 75 16.65 23.49 3.97
C TYR A 75 15.68 23.55 5.15
N THR A 76 14.96 24.66 5.32
CA THR A 76 13.95 24.77 6.38
C THR A 76 12.76 23.86 6.10
N MET A 77 12.27 23.79 4.85
CA MET A 77 11.20 22.88 4.47
C MET A 77 11.63 21.42 4.49
N ARG A 78 12.87 21.11 4.06
CA ARG A 78 13.45 19.76 4.17
C ARG A 78 13.43 19.29 5.63
N TRP A 79 13.90 20.13 6.55
CA TRP A 79 13.88 19.83 7.98
C TRP A 79 12.46 19.70 8.52
N TYR A 80 11.55 20.62 8.13
CA TYR A 80 10.16 20.62 8.56
C TYR A 80 9.47 19.30 8.20
N TYR A 81 9.41 18.95 6.91
CA TYR A 81 8.75 17.72 6.48
C TYR A 81 9.41 16.48 7.08
N LEU A 82 10.75 16.40 7.08
CA LEU A 82 11.43 15.24 7.67
C LEU A 82 11.10 15.07 9.15
N ASN A 83 11.12 16.12 9.95
CA ASN A 83 10.81 16.05 11.38
C ASN A 83 9.34 15.65 11.62
N HIS A 84 8.40 16.25 10.89
CA HIS A 84 6.97 15.93 11.02
C HIS A 84 6.66 14.49 10.59
N PHE A 85 7.17 14.03 9.44
CA PHE A 85 6.94 12.67 8.96
C PHE A 85 7.71 11.61 9.75
N THR A 86 8.87 11.95 10.34
CA THR A 86 9.57 11.03 11.24
C THR A 86 8.76 10.77 12.51
N ARG A 87 8.21 11.82 13.12
CA ARG A 87 7.31 11.68 14.28
C ARG A 87 6.04 10.94 13.90
N TYR A 88 5.47 11.25 12.73
CA TYR A 88 4.27 10.60 12.25
C TYR A 88 4.49 9.10 11.98
N ARG A 89 5.62 8.71 11.38
CA ARG A 89 6.00 7.31 11.22
C ARG A 89 6.06 6.58 12.57
N VAL A 90 6.70 7.18 13.57
CA VAL A 90 6.78 6.60 14.92
C VAL A 90 5.40 6.46 15.57
N ALA A 91 4.50 7.42 15.35
CA ALA A 91 3.11 7.32 15.82
C ALA A 91 2.36 6.18 15.13
N LEU A 92 2.51 6.04 13.80
CA LEU A 92 1.89 4.95 13.03
C LEU A 92 2.44 3.57 13.40
N GLU A 93 3.71 3.47 13.80
CA GLU A 93 4.31 2.21 14.28
C GLU A 93 3.71 1.72 15.60
N LYS A 94 3.05 2.60 16.38
CA LYS A 94 2.33 2.21 17.60
C LYS A 94 0.98 1.54 17.30
N ILE A 95 0.46 1.69 16.08
CA ILE A 95 -0.78 1.03 15.66
C ILE A 95 -0.55 -0.48 15.69
N LYS A 96 -1.40 -1.20 16.41
CA LYS A 96 -1.33 -2.66 16.48
C LYS A 96 -1.78 -3.26 15.15
N VAL A 97 -0.81 -3.70 14.35
CA VAL A 97 -1.10 -4.42 13.10
C VAL A 97 -1.32 -5.91 13.39
N HIS A 98 -2.33 -6.51 12.77
CA HIS A 98 -2.53 -7.97 12.82
C HIS A 98 -1.28 -8.71 12.31
N ALA A 99 -0.68 -9.53 13.17
CA ALA A 99 0.48 -10.34 12.81
C ALA A 99 0.01 -11.58 12.02
N MET A 100 0.06 -11.46 10.68
CA MET A 100 -0.12 -12.57 9.75
C MET A 100 1.24 -13.17 9.43
N ASP A 101 1.47 -14.42 9.80
CA ASP A 101 2.76 -15.06 9.72
C ASP A 101 2.76 -16.30 8.82
N LYS A 102 3.89 -17.01 8.77
CA LYS A 102 4.07 -18.21 7.94
C LYS A 102 3.02 -19.31 8.16
N TYR A 103 2.23 -19.23 9.24
CA TYR A 103 1.16 -20.18 9.56
C TYR A 103 -0.21 -19.75 9.00
N ASP A 104 -0.35 -18.53 8.46
CA ASP A 104 -1.55 -18.06 7.76
C ASP A 104 -1.50 -18.38 6.26
N VAL A 105 -1.07 -19.59 5.91
CA VAL A 105 -1.09 -20.09 4.53
C VAL A 105 -2.17 -21.15 4.36
N LEU A 106 -2.72 -21.26 3.14
CA LEU A 106 -3.87 -22.13 2.85
C LEU A 106 -3.72 -23.56 3.39
N GLY A 107 -2.56 -24.19 3.20
CA GLY A 107 -2.31 -25.57 3.58
C GLY A 107 -1.89 -25.81 5.04
N GLU A 108 -1.84 -24.79 5.90
CA GLU A 108 -1.50 -25.01 7.32
C GLU A 108 -2.71 -25.58 8.10
N ASP A 109 -2.48 -26.62 8.89
CA ASP A 109 -3.51 -27.18 9.76
C ASP A 109 -3.72 -26.25 10.97
N PRO A 110 -4.96 -25.80 11.27
CA PRO A 110 -5.24 -24.96 12.44
C PRO A 110 -4.85 -25.61 13.78
N THR A 111 -4.68 -26.94 13.84
CA THR A 111 -4.22 -27.66 15.02
C THR A 111 -2.71 -27.52 15.27
N ALA A 112 -1.90 -27.26 14.23
CA ALA A 112 -0.46 -27.03 14.37
C ALA A 112 -0.14 -25.78 15.21
N ARG A 113 -1.01 -24.76 15.15
CA ARG A 113 -0.93 -23.57 16.02
C ARG A 113 -1.09 -23.89 17.52
N ARG A 114 -1.80 -24.97 17.87
CA ARG A 114 -2.03 -25.37 19.27
C ARG A 114 -0.87 -26.18 19.85
N ALA A 115 -0.12 -26.92 19.02
CA ALA A 115 0.99 -27.76 19.47
C ALA A 115 2.21 -26.94 19.98
N GLY A 116 2.43 -25.74 19.44
CA GLY A 116 3.49 -24.83 19.90
C GLY A 116 3.20 -24.14 21.24
N SER A 117 1.98 -24.25 21.78
CA SER A 117 1.55 -23.57 23.01
C SER A 117 1.85 -24.34 24.30
N LEU A 118 2.49 -25.52 24.22
CA LEU A 118 2.75 -26.39 25.37
C LEU A 118 4.08 -26.10 26.10
N LEU A 119 4.95 -25.23 25.57
CA LEU A 119 6.26 -24.90 26.16
C LEU A 119 6.45 -23.38 26.42
N GLY A 120 5.57 -22.80 27.22
CA GLY A 120 5.91 -21.59 27.99
C GLY A 120 5.83 -20.27 27.21
N GLN A 121 4.62 -19.75 27.05
CA GLN A 121 4.21 -18.35 27.17
C GLN A 121 2.82 -18.26 26.54
N ALA A 122 1.80 -18.00 27.35
CA ALA A 122 0.47 -17.66 26.88
C ALA A 122 0.55 -16.34 26.11
N ARG A 123 0.86 -16.41 24.81
CA ARG A 123 0.58 -15.31 23.90
C ARG A 123 -0.93 -15.21 23.83
N ASN A 124 -1.47 -14.05 24.25
CA ASN A 124 -2.87 -13.67 24.15
C ASN A 124 -3.52 -14.33 22.93
N THR A 125 -4.67 -14.97 23.12
CA THR A 125 -5.56 -15.39 22.04
C THR A 125 -5.62 -14.25 21.01
N PRO A 126 -5.10 -14.43 19.78
CA PRO A 126 -5.16 -13.38 18.79
C PRO A 126 -6.64 -13.10 18.56
N ALA A 127 -7.02 -11.82 18.53
CA ALA A 127 -8.32 -11.42 18.02
C ALA A 127 -8.57 -12.21 16.72
N ALA A 128 -9.73 -12.84 16.59
CA ALA A 128 -10.08 -13.64 15.41
C ALA A 128 -10.06 -12.74 14.17
N TYR A 129 -8.89 -12.60 13.55
CA TYR A 129 -8.75 -11.92 12.28
C TYR A 129 -8.95 -12.94 11.17
N ASP A 130 -9.67 -12.54 10.13
CA ASP A 130 -9.90 -13.40 8.98
C ASP A 130 -8.78 -13.15 7.96
N ALA A 131 -7.83 -14.08 7.90
CA ALA A 131 -6.67 -14.01 7.02
C ALA A 131 -7.03 -14.07 5.52
N PHE A 132 -8.17 -14.68 5.18
CA PHE A 132 -8.49 -15.04 3.80
C PHE A 132 -9.71 -14.31 3.25
N SER A 133 -10.49 -13.62 4.10
CA SER A 133 -11.66 -12.88 3.65
C SER A 133 -11.37 -11.39 3.49
N LEU A 134 -11.86 -10.81 2.39
CA LEU A 134 -11.72 -9.39 2.11
C LEU A 134 -12.60 -8.53 3.04
N GLY A 135 -13.86 -8.91 3.26
CA GLY A 135 -14.78 -8.23 4.17
C GLY A 135 -14.79 -6.69 4.00
N ARG A 136 -14.72 -5.97 5.12
CA ARG A 136 -14.66 -4.49 5.16
C ARG A 136 -13.30 -3.91 4.78
N ARG A 137 -12.27 -4.73 4.53
CA ARG A 137 -10.94 -4.24 4.14
C ARG A 137 -10.95 -3.54 2.78
N ARG A 138 -11.89 -3.93 1.90
CA ARG A 138 -12.15 -3.23 0.62
C ARG A 138 -12.55 -1.76 0.84
N ASP A 139 -13.13 -1.43 1.99
CA ASP A 139 -13.50 -0.05 2.29
C ASP A 139 -12.27 0.85 2.40
N ALA A 140 -11.06 0.33 2.66
CA ALA A 140 -9.85 1.14 2.59
C ALA A 140 -9.64 1.81 1.21
N LEU A 141 -10.16 1.18 0.14
CA LEU A 141 -10.13 1.70 -1.23
C LEU A 141 -11.32 2.62 -1.54
N LYS A 142 -12.49 2.37 -0.93
CA LYS A 142 -13.75 3.10 -1.20
C LYS A 142 -14.04 4.24 -0.22
N SER A 143 -13.46 4.19 0.97
CA SER A 143 -13.83 5.00 2.14
C SER A 143 -13.39 6.45 1.98
N SER A 144 -14.35 7.28 1.57
CA SER A 144 -14.91 8.51 2.19
C SER A 144 -14.10 9.37 3.18
N SER A 145 -13.04 8.88 3.84
CA SER A 145 -12.15 9.74 4.62
C SER A 145 -11.06 10.29 3.69
N THR A 146 -11.31 11.48 3.15
CA THR A 146 -10.33 12.25 2.36
C THR A 146 -9.03 12.51 3.14
N ASN A 147 -9.08 12.40 4.47
CA ASN A 147 -7.99 12.79 5.36
C ASN A 147 -7.22 11.56 5.89
N ALA A 148 -5.91 11.72 6.01
CA ALA A 148 -5.04 10.79 6.69
C ALA A 148 -5.32 10.75 8.20
N LEU A 149 -5.09 9.59 8.83
CA LEU A 149 -5.16 9.44 10.28
C LEU A 149 -4.17 10.39 10.95
N THR A 150 -4.59 11.22 11.90
CA THR A 150 -3.66 12.14 12.57
C THR A 150 -2.73 11.39 13.53
N ALA A 151 -1.56 11.96 13.83
CA ALA A 151 -0.61 11.35 14.77
C ALA A 151 -1.23 11.10 16.16
N TYR A 152 -2.05 12.05 16.65
CA TYR A 152 -2.75 11.90 17.94
C TYR A 152 -3.72 10.73 17.93
N LEU A 153 -4.56 10.61 16.90
CA LEU A 153 -5.49 9.48 16.77
C LEU A 153 -4.75 8.16 16.61
N ALA A 154 -3.64 8.13 15.88
CA ALA A 154 -2.80 6.94 15.75
C ALA A 154 -2.24 6.44 17.09
N GLU A 155 -1.91 7.35 18.01
CA GLU A 155 -1.40 7.00 19.33
C GLU A 155 -2.49 6.54 20.30
N GLU A 156 -3.70 7.07 20.18
CA GLU A 156 -4.85 6.67 21.00
C GLU A 156 -5.57 5.42 20.48
N GLU A 157 -5.22 4.97 19.28
CA GLU A 157 -5.87 3.85 18.61
C GLU A 157 -5.57 2.52 19.34
N LYS A 158 -6.58 2.01 20.06
CA LYS A 158 -6.46 0.76 20.84
C LYS A 158 -6.83 -0.48 20.03
N SER A 159 -7.57 -0.31 18.94
CA SER A 159 -8.03 -1.43 18.12
C SER A 159 -6.91 -1.96 17.21
N ALA A 160 -6.98 -3.24 16.89
CA ALA A 160 -6.04 -3.85 15.96
C ALA A 160 -6.51 -3.56 14.53
N HIS A 161 -5.56 -3.17 13.68
CA HIS A 161 -5.80 -2.79 12.29
C HIS A 161 -5.00 -3.70 11.35
N TYR A 162 -5.40 -3.68 10.08
CA TYR A 162 -4.61 -4.32 9.02
C TYR A 162 -3.54 -3.37 8.48
N LEU A 163 -2.54 -3.92 7.79
CA LEU A 163 -1.34 -3.20 7.35
C LEU A 163 -1.63 -2.05 6.37
N GLU A 164 -2.75 -2.12 5.64
CA GLU A 164 -3.18 -1.05 4.75
C GLU A 164 -3.50 0.26 5.49
N THR A 165 -3.83 0.22 6.78
CA THR A 165 -4.19 1.42 7.56
C THR A 165 -3.00 2.38 7.77
N PRO A 166 -1.87 1.94 8.36
CA PRO A 166 -0.69 2.79 8.47
C PRO A 166 -0.09 3.13 7.09
N PHE A 167 -0.13 2.19 6.13
CA PHE A 167 0.33 2.45 4.76
C PHE A 167 -0.46 3.59 4.09
N ARG A 168 -1.79 3.50 4.08
CA ARG A 168 -2.68 4.52 3.51
C ARG A 168 -2.45 5.87 4.15
N SER A 169 -2.43 5.91 5.49
CA SER A 169 -2.37 7.16 6.24
C SER A 169 -1.07 7.92 5.99
N PHE A 170 0.08 7.21 6.01
CA PHE A 170 1.37 7.83 5.71
C PHE A 170 1.43 8.36 4.27
N ASN A 171 1.09 7.51 3.30
CA ASN A 171 1.21 7.86 1.89
C ASN A 171 0.24 8.96 1.48
N LEU A 172 -1.01 8.93 1.94
CA LEU A 172 -1.99 9.99 1.66
C LEU A 172 -1.50 11.35 2.16
N ALA A 173 -1.04 11.42 3.41
CA ALA A 173 -0.46 12.65 3.97
C ALA A 173 0.77 13.11 3.17
N LEU A 174 1.64 12.19 2.77
CA LEU A 174 2.83 12.50 1.97
C LEU A 174 2.46 13.09 0.62
N ILE A 175 1.55 12.47 -0.11
CA ILE A 175 1.13 12.90 -1.45
C ILE A 175 0.44 14.26 -1.40
N ASP A 176 -0.44 14.50 -0.42
CA ASP A 176 -1.11 15.80 -0.28
C ASP A 176 -0.12 16.94 0.01
N ASN A 177 0.80 16.73 0.95
CA ASN A 177 1.85 17.71 1.26
C ASN A 177 2.82 17.91 0.10
N ALA A 178 3.19 16.84 -0.61
CA ALA A 178 4.03 16.91 -1.80
C ALA A 178 3.36 17.72 -2.93
N CYS A 179 2.07 17.50 -3.19
CA CYS A 179 1.32 18.25 -4.20
C CYS A 179 1.24 19.73 -3.85
N PHE A 180 0.95 20.02 -2.58
CA PHE A 180 0.91 21.38 -2.08
C PHE A 180 2.27 22.08 -2.27
N GLU A 181 3.36 21.45 -1.82
CA GLU A 181 4.69 22.03 -1.94
C GLU A 181 5.09 22.23 -3.39
N TYR A 182 4.85 21.25 -4.26
CA TYR A 182 5.17 21.37 -5.68
C TYR A 182 4.47 22.57 -6.31
N THR A 183 3.18 22.78 -5.97
CA THR A 183 2.40 23.93 -6.44
C THR A 183 2.97 25.24 -5.89
N PHE A 184 3.36 25.27 -4.61
CA PHE A 184 4.01 26.41 -3.99
C PHE A 184 5.32 26.77 -4.70
N ILE A 185 6.24 25.79 -4.84
CA ILE A 185 7.56 26.02 -5.44
C ILE A 185 7.40 26.49 -6.88
N SER A 186 6.50 25.85 -7.63
CA SER A 186 6.20 26.20 -9.02
C SER A 186 5.55 27.59 -9.15
N SER A 187 4.91 28.11 -8.11
CA SER A 187 4.31 29.45 -8.14
C SER A 187 5.26 30.54 -7.65
N PHE A 188 6.02 30.27 -6.59
CA PHE A 188 6.87 31.25 -5.92
C PHE A 188 8.24 31.37 -6.58
N PHE A 189 8.85 30.27 -7.02
CA PHE A 189 10.18 30.27 -7.63
C PHE A 189 10.17 30.29 -9.17
N ALA A 190 9.03 30.09 -9.84
CA ALA A 190 8.94 30.14 -11.31
C ALA A 190 9.52 31.41 -11.96
N PRO A 191 9.41 32.62 -11.39
CA PRO A 191 10.01 33.81 -12.01
C PRO A 191 11.54 33.73 -12.13
N SER A 192 12.21 32.91 -11.32
CA SER A 192 13.68 32.78 -11.29
C SER A 192 14.19 31.38 -11.63
N GLN A 193 13.33 30.36 -11.64
CA GLN A 193 13.70 28.97 -11.86
C GLN A 193 12.90 28.32 -13.00
N ASN A 194 13.61 27.60 -13.87
CA ASN A 194 12.99 26.76 -14.87
C ASN A 194 12.41 25.47 -14.25
N TYR A 195 11.63 24.74 -15.05
CA TYR A 195 10.97 23.50 -14.65
C TYR A 195 11.95 22.44 -14.07
N HIS A 196 13.14 22.29 -14.65
CA HIS A 196 14.15 21.34 -14.16
C HIS A 196 14.72 21.76 -12.79
N ALA A 197 14.93 23.06 -12.58
CA ALA A 197 15.38 23.59 -11.30
C ALA A 197 14.31 23.40 -10.22
N ILE A 198 13.03 23.66 -10.52
CA ILE A 198 11.90 23.39 -9.61
C ILE A 198 11.87 21.90 -9.21
N SER A 199 12.06 21.00 -10.18
CA SER A 199 12.09 19.57 -9.91
C SER A 199 13.24 19.18 -8.96
N ARG A 200 14.44 19.74 -9.16
CA ARG A 200 15.60 19.51 -8.28
C ARG A 200 15.38 20.09 -6.88
N THR A 201 14.79 21.28 -6.80
CA THR A 201 14.41 21.94 -5.54
C THR A 201 13.44 21.06 -4.76
N PHE A 202 12.39 20.57 -5.43
CA PHE A 202 11.41 19.66 -4.84
C PHE A 202 12.07 18.37 -4.31
N SER A 203 12.90 17.71 -5.13
CA SER A 203 13.63 16.51 -4.70
C SER A 203 14.49 16.78 -3.48
N THR A 204 15.19 17.92 -3.43
CA THR A 204 16.02 18.30 -2.28
C THR A 204 15.20 18.42 -1.00
N ILE A 205 13.95 18.86 -1.08
CA ILE A 205 13.05 18.99 0.08
C ILE A 205 12.49 17.62 0.50
N PHE A 206 11.96 16.85 -0.46
CA PHE A 206 11.13 15.68 -0.17
C PHE A 206 11.85 14.33 -0.16
N GLU A 207 13.02 14.21 -0.79
CA GLU A 207 13.74 12.93 -0.90
C GLU A 207 13.95 12.22 0.46
N PRO A 208 14.35 12.90 1.56
CA PRO A 208 14.48 12.25 2.86
C PRO A 208 13.14 11.74 3.42
N THR A 209 12.08 12.51 3.20
CA THR A 209 10.73 12.19 3.65
C THR A 209 10.17 11.00 2.87
N MET A 210 10.40 10.97 1.56
CA MET A 210 10.05 9.85 0.69
C MET A 210 10.82 8.58 1.08
N ALA A 211 12.12 8.70 1.39
CA ALA A 211 12.90 7.56 1.89
C ALA A 211 12.31 6.99 3.21
N ALA A 212 11.83 7.86 4.12
CA ALA A 212 11.14 7.41 5.33
C ALA A 212 9.84 6.65 5.02
N GLY A 213 9.09 7.06 3.99
CA GLY A 213 7.90 6.34 3.52
C GLY A 213 8.21 4.98 2.89
N GLN A 214 9.31 4.88 2.13
CA GLN A 214 9.79 3.60 1.60
C GLN A 214 10.22 2.67 2.73
N ALA A 215 10.92 3.19 3.74
CA ALA A 215 11.32 2.42 4.91
C ALA A 215 10.11 1.86 5.68
N LEU A 216 9.07 2.68 5.89
CA LEU A 216 7.82 2.24 6.51
C LEU A 216 7.16 1.13 5.68
N THR A 217 7.02 1.33 4.37
CA THR A 217 6.41 0.33 3.47
C THR A 217 7.17 -0.98 3.53
N LYS A 218 8.51 -0.93 3.45
CA LYS A 218 9.37 -2.10 3.56
C LYS A 218 9.19 -2.81 4.90
N ALA A 219 9.10 -2.08 6.01
CA ALA A 219 8.89 -2.65 7.33
C ALA A 219 7.52 -3.36 7.45
N LEU A 220 6.46 -2.76 6.92
CA LEU A 220 5.11 -3.33 6.95
C LEU A 220 5.01 -4.65 6.16
N VAL A 221 5.67 -4.74 5.01
CA VAL A 221 5.53 -5.90 4.12
C VAL A 221 6.58 -7.00 4.35
N ALA A 222 7.68 -6.73 5.07
CA ALA A 222 8.81 -7.64 5.18
C ALA A 222 8.46 -9.04 5.73
N THR A 223 7.60 -9.11 6.75
CA THR A 223 7.31 -10.35 7.49
C THR A 223 5.88 -10.86 7.29
N THR A 224 4.99 -10.04 6.73
CA THR A 224 3.57 -10.38 6.60
C THR A 224 3.30 -11.41 5.52
N THR A 225 2.37 -12.33 5.76
CA THR A 225 1.80 -13.25 4.76
C THR A 225 0.41 -12.81 4.29
N ASP A 226 0.03 -11.56 4.60
CA ASP A 226 -1.25 -10.98 4.21
C ASP A 226 -1.30 -10.62 2.72
N THR A 227 -1.68 -11.60 1.91
CA THR A 227 -1.85 -11.43 0.45
C THR A 227 -2.80 -10.29 0.11
N LEU A 228 -3.95 -10.21 0.80
CA LEU A 228 -4.98 -9.20 0.53
C LEU A 228 -4.49 -7.80 0.96
N GLY A 229 -3.84 -7.67 2.10
CA GLY A 229 -3.30 -6.39 2.57
C GLY A 229 -2.22 -5.82 1.65
N ILE A 230 -1.32 -6.68 1.15
CA ILE A 230 -0.31 -6.25 0.16
C ILE A 230 -0.99 -5.79 -1.12
N LEU A 231 -1.99 -6.53 -1.62
CA LEU A 231 -2.72 -6.17 -2.83
C LEU A 231 -3.53 -4.87 -2.65
N ILE A 232 -4.12 -4.63 -1.48
CA ILE A 232 -4.77 -3.35 -1.14
C ILE A 232 -3.75 -2.21 -1.18
N CYS A 233 -2.54 -2.40 -0.63
CA CYS A 233 -1.47 -1.39 -0.71
C CYS A 233 -1.06 -1.10 -2.15
N VAL A 234 -1.03 -2.10 -3.03
CA VAL A 234 -0.79 -1.89 -4.48
C VAL A 234 -1.89 -1.02 -5.08
N ARG A 235 -3.17 -1.32 -4.81
CA ARG A 235 -4.30 -0.52 -5.32
C ARG A 235 -4.29 0.91 -4.79
N LEU A 236 -3.96 1.10 -3.51
CA LEU A 236 -3.77 2.43 -2.93
C LEU A 236 -2.64 3.20 -3.62
N ASN A 237 -1.51 2.55 -3.90
CA ASN A 237 -0.38 3.17 -4.60
C ASN A 237 -0.74 3.56 -6.04
N GLN A 238 -1.53 2.75 -6.73
CA GLN A 238 -2.07 3.08 -8.05
C GLN A 238 -3.04 4.27 -8.00
N HIS A 239 -3.92 4.32 -6.98
CA HIS A 239 -4.79 5.48 -6.77
C HIS A 239 -3.96 6.76 -6.55
N PHE A 240 -2.92 6.71 -5.71
CA PHE A 240 -2.01 7.85 -5.52
C PHE A 240 -1.31 8.27 -6.81
N ALA A 241 -0.92 7.32 -7.66
CA ALA A 241 -0.35 7.61 -8.98
C ALA A 241 -1.34 8.40 -9.86
N PHE A 242 -2.59 7.95 -9.90
CA PHE A 242 -3.66 8.62 -10.64
C PHE A 242 -3.93 10.03 -10.11
N GLU A 243 -3.92 10.21 -8.78
CA GLU A 243 -4.09 11.54 -8.18
C GLU A 243 -2.95 12.50 -8.52
N LEU A 244 -1.70 12.02 -8.52
CA LEU A 244 -0.54 12.80 -8.93
C LEU A 244 -0.62 13.23 -10.39
N GLN A 245 -1.06 12.34 -11.28
CA GLN A 245 -1.30 12.67 -12.68
C GLN A 245 -2.41 13.72 -12.83
N ARG A 246 -3.54 13.54 -12.13
CA ARG A 246 -4.66 14.50 -12.10
C ARG A 246 -4.21 15.89 -11.63
N ARG A 247 -3.35 15.94 -10.60
CA ARG A 247 -2.78 17.17 -10.03
C ARG A 247 -1.56 17.69 -10.80
N LYS A 248 -1.09 16.97 -11.83
CA LYS A 248 0.07 17.30 -12.67
C LYS A 248 1.38 17.48 -11.87
N VAL A 249 1.66 16.55 -10.96
CA VAL A 249 2.86 16.55 -10.10
C VAL A 249 3.78 15.37 -10.46
N PRO A 250 4.65 15.51 -11.48
CA PRO A 250 5.46 14.40 -12.00
C PRO A 250 6.66 14.06 -11.10
N THR A 251 7.06 14.97 -10.19
CA THR A 251 8.26 14.79 -9.35
C THR A 251 8.14 13.65 -8.33
N VAL A 252 6.93 13.14 -8.09
CA VAL A 252 6.64 12.07 -7.13
C VAL A 252 6.50 10.69 -7.80
N GLU A 253 6.49 10.62 -9.14
CA GLU A 253 6.32 9.35 -9.88
C GLU A 253 7.39 8.31 -9.51
N ASN A 254 8.63 8.74 -9.33
CA ASN A 254 9.72 7.86 -8.90
C ASN A 254 9.45 7.20 -7.54
N TYR A 255 8.81 7.91 -6.61
CA TYR A 255 8.43 7.35 -5.31
C TYR A 255 7.37 6.27 -5.47
N ILE A 256 6.33 6.51 -6.26
CA ILE A 256 5.28 5.53 -6.57
C ILE A 256 5.87 4.27 -7.19
N ASN A 257 6.76 4.44 -8.18
CA ASN A 257 7.42 3.33 -8.86
C ASN A 257 8.31 2.51 -7.91
N ALA A 258 9.09 3.18 -7.07
CA ALA A 258 9.89 2.51 -6.05
C ALA A 258 9.03 1.76 -5.03
N THR A 259 7.88 2.31 -4.63
CA THR A 259 6.91 1.62 -3.77
C THR A 259 6.33 0.38 -4.45
N ASN A 260 6.02 0.43 -5.75
CA ASN A 260 5.61 -0.75 -6.52
C ASN A 260 6.70 -1.84 -6.55
N MET A 261 7.97 -1.45 -6.66
CA MET A 261 9.12 -2.37 -6.61
C MET A 261 9.32 -3.02 -5.23
N LEU A 262 8.68 -2.52 -4.17
CA LEU A 262 8.64 -3.18 -2.86
C LEU A 262 7.43 -4.12 -2.73
N LEU A 263 6.28 -3.70 -3.25
CA LEU A 263 5.00 -4.40 -3.06
C LEU A 263 4.86 -5.64 -3.95
N TRP A 264 5.13 -5.51 -5.26
CA TRP A 264 4.90 -6.60 -6.21
C TRP A 264 5.77 -7.84 -5.99
N PRO A 265 7.10 -7.72 -5.76
CA PRO A 265 7.93 -8.89 -5.47
C PRO A 265 7.47 -9.59 -4.18
N ARG A 266 7.05 -8.81 -3.18
CA ARG A 266 6.55 -9.37 -1.92
C ARG A 266 5.22 -10.10 -2.11
N TYR A 267 4.31 -9.54 -2.89
CA TYR A 267 3.05 -10.20 -3.25
C TYR A 267 3.30 -11.57 -3.91
N GLN A 268 4.21 -11.64 -4.89
CA GLN A 268 4.57 -12.90 -5.54
C GLN A 268 5.13 -13.90 -4.55
N GLN A 269 6.05 -13.47 -3.68
CA GLN A 269 6.63 -14.33 -2.66
C GLN A 269 5.58 -14.93 -1.72
N VAL A 270 4.59 -14.15 -1.29
CA VAL A 270 3.51 -14.65 -0.41
C VAL A 270 2.61 -15.64 -1.16
N LEU A 271 2.27 -15.38 -2.44
CA LEU A 271 1.52 -16.35 -3.24
C LEU A 271 2.31 -17.64 -3.50
N ASP A 272 3.62 -17.57 -3.67
CA ASP A 272 4.49 -18.74 -3.76
C ASP A 272 4.45 -19.56 -2.47
N MET A 273 4.38 -18.90 -1.31
CA MET A 273 4.21 -19.58 -0.02
C MET A 273 2.86 -20.32 0.05
N HIS A 274 1.78 -19.71 -0.43
CA HIS A 274 0.47 -20.38 -0.51
C HIS A 274 0.51 -21.59 -1.46
N CYS A 275 1.10 -21.46 -2.64
CA CYS A 275 1.25 -22.56 -3.60
C CYS A 275 2.10 -23.70 -3.01
N THR A 276 3.25 -23.38 -2.42
CA THR A 276 4.14 -24.36 -1.78
C THR A 276 3.44 -25.08 -0.61
N SER A 277 2.64 -24.35 0.15
CA SER A 277 1.83 -24.92 1.25
C SER A 277 0.80 -25.91 0.71
N LEU A 278 0.07 -25.56 -0.36
CA LEU A 278 -0.86 -26.47 -1.03
C LEU A 278 -0.16 -27.71 -1.59
N GLN A 279 1.02 -27.57 -2.20
CA GLN A 279 1.82 -28.69 -2.71
C GLN A 279 2.24 -29.65 -1.59
N LYS A 280 2.64 -29.13 -0.43
CA LYS A 280 3.02 -29.93 0.74
C LYS A 280 1.83 -30.73 1.26
N VAL A 281 0.67 -30.10 1.44
CA VAL A 281 -0.56 -30.79 1.86
C VAL A 281 -0.95 -31.85 0.84
N THR A 282 -0.93 -31.50 -0.45
CA THR A 282 -1.22 -32.43 -1.53
C THR A 282 -0.28 -33.63 -1.46
N SER A 283 1.02 -33.42 -1.28
CA SER A 283 2.01 -34.48 -1.17
C SER A 283 1.78 -35.39 0.04
N ALA A 284 1.39 -34.82 1.18
CA ALA A 284 1.11 -35.52 2.43
C ALA A 284 -0.20 -36.33 2.42
N LEU A 285 -1.13 -36.08 1.47
CA LEU A 285 -2.34 -36.89 1.34
C LEU A 285 -1.97 -38.36 1.06
N PRO A 286 -2.54 -39.32 1.81
CA PRO A 286 -2.29 -40.73 1.59
C PRO A 286 -2.66 -41.10 0.16
N GLY A 287 -1.70 -41.63 -0.58
CA GLY A 287 -1.98 -42.32 -1.83
C GLY A 287 -2.87 -43.53 -1.57
N ARG A 288 -3.61 -43.97 -2.59
CA ARG A 288 -4.52 -45.13 -2.62
C ARG A 288 -4.22 -46.13 -1.49
N PRO A 289 -5.17 -46.43 -0.58
CA PRO A 289 -4.90 -47.32 0.55
C PRO A 289 -4.44 -48.67 0.02
N THR A 290 -3.22 -49.08 0.39
CA THR A 290 -2.85 -50.49 0.34
C THR A 290 -3.69 -51.21 1.38
N THR A 291 -4.15 -52.41 1.04
CA THR A 291 -5.23 -53.16 1.69
C THR A 291 -5.04 -53.43 3.19
N GLY A 292 -3.88 -53.13 3.79
CA GLY A 292 -3.59 -53.27 5.21
C GLY A 292 -3.60 -52.00 6.06
N ALA A 293 -3.53 -50.79 5.47
CA ALA A 293 -3.37 -49.54 6.24
C ALA A 293 -4.69 -48.84 6.62
N ALA A 294 -5.80 -49.24 6.00
CA ALA A 294 -7.11 -48.59 6.19
C ALA A 294 -7.78 -48.92 7.54
N LEU A 295 -7.32 -49.96 8.25
CA LEU A 295 -7.96 -50.46 9.47
C LEU A 295 -7.41 -49.84 10.77
N LEU A 296 -6.31 -49.10 10.70
CA LEU A 296 -5.61 -48.57 11.88
C LEU A 296 -5.63 -47.04 11.98
N SER A 297 -6.14 -46.32 10.96
CA SER A 297 -6.21 -44.86 11.01
C SER A 297 -7.63 -44.37 11.27
N SER A 298 -7.82 -43.72 12.41
CA SER A 298 -9.03 -42.94 12.76
C SER A 298 -9.28 -41.74 11.82
N SER A 299 -8.36 -41.46 10.90
CA SER A 299 -8.49 -40.49 9.81
C SER A 299 -9.35 -40.97 8.64
N SER A 300 -9.81 -42.22 8.63
CA SER A 300 -10.67 -42.79 7.60
C SER A 300 -12.10 -42.22 7.57
N ALA A 301 -12.54 -41.53 8.64
CA ALA A 301 -13.84 -40.87 8.67
C ALA A 301 -13.95 -39.61 7.79
N SER A 302 -12.82 -38.96 7.42
CA SER A 302 -12.84 -37.78 6.55
C SER A 302 -12.87 -38.12 5.05
N LEU A 303 -12.53 -39.35 4.67
CA LEU A 303 -12.48 -39.83 3.28
C LEU A 303 -13.83 -40.34 2.76
N THR A 304 -14.88 -40.33 3.59
CA THR A 304 -16.24 -40.77 3.22
C THR A 304 -17.22 -39.63 3.02
N SER A 305 -16.84 -38.41 3.41
CA SER A 305 -17.67 -37.22 3.27
C SER A 305 -17.58 -36.64 1.86
N THR A 306 -18.72 -36.34 1.26
CA THR A 306 -18.82 -35.60 -0.01
C THR A 306 -18.90 -34.09 0.22
N ALA A 307 -18.87 -33.63 1.47
CA ALA A 307 -18.95 -32.22 1.79
C ALA A 307 -17.69 -31.45 1.33
N PRO A 308 -17.82 -30.15 1.01
CA PRO A 308 -16.68 -29.32 0.69
C PRO A 308 -15.66 -29.28 1.82
N THR A 309 -14.38 -29.28 1.48
CA THR A 309 -13.32 -29.25 2.49
C THR A 309 -13.20 -27.83 3.10
N PRO A 310 -12.77 -27.69 4.37
CA PRO A 310 -12.47 -26.38 4.94
C PRO A 310 -11.40 -25.60 4.15
N LEU A 311 -10.49 -26.33 3.47
CA LEU A 311 -9.49 -25.74 2.59
C LEU A 311 -10.13 -25.08 1.36
N THR A 312 -11.17 -25.69 0.80
CA THR A 312 -11.96 -25.13 -0.30
C THR A 312 -12.54 -23.78 0.06
N GLN A 313 -13.10 -23.63 1.27
CA GLN A 313 -13.66 -22.36 1.71
C GLN A 313 -12.57 -21.28 1.86
N LYS A 314 -11.42 -21.61 2.47
CA LYS A 314 -10.28 -20.68 2.59
C LYS A 314 -9.73 -20.25 1.21
N PHE A 315 -9.56 -21.22 0.31
CA PHE A 315 -9.11 -20.96 -1.06
C PHE A 315 -10.09 -20.05 -1.80
N ALA A 316 -11.38 -20.37 -1.75
CA ALA A 316 -12.42 -19.59 -2.42
C ALA A 316 -12.51 -18.16 -1.87
N ASN A 317 -12.43 -17.96 -0.55
CA ASN A 317 -12.43 -16.62 0.06
C ASN A 317 -11.21 -15.80 -0.37
N LEU A 318 -10.00 -16.40 -0.33
CA LEU A 318 -8.78 -15.71 -0.76
C LEU A 318 -8.84 -15.34 -2.24
N LEU A 319 -9.29 -16.27 -3.08
CA LEU A 319 -9.45 -16.06 -4.51
C LEU A 319 -10.48 -14.96 -4.80
N GLN A 320 -11.64 -15.00 -4.14
CA GLN A 320 -12.67 -13.96 -4.21
C GLN A 320 -12.09 -12.59 -3.87
N GLY A 321 -11.30 -12.50 -2.80
CA GLY A 321 -10.67 -11.24 -2.39
C GLY A 321 -9.68 -10.71 -3.42
N ILE A 322 -8.83 -11.58 -3.98
CA ILE A 322 -7.86 -11.20 -5.03
C ILE A 322 -8.58 -10.72 -6.30
N LEU A 323 -9.62 -11.43 -6.73
CA LEU A 323 -10.38 -11.09 -7.94
C LEU A 323 -11.19 -9.80 -7.75
N ALA A 324 -11.85 -9.62 -6.60
CA ALA A 324 -12.59 -8.40 -6.30
C ALA A 324 -11.69 -7.15 -6.28
N LEU A 325 -10.45 -7.30 -5.78
CA LEU A 325 -9.43 -6.26 -5.82
C LEU A 325 -8.82 -6.05 -7.22
N SER A 326 -9.07 -6.93 -8.18
CA SER A 326 -8.51 -6.88 -9.53
C SER A 326 -9.55 -6.61 -10.62
N SER A 327 -10.74 -6.15 -10.22
CA SER A 327 -11.83 -5.79 -11.12
C SER A 327 -11.48 -4.65 -12.09
N GLU A 328 -10.68 -3.69 -11.63
CA GLU A 328 -10.19 -2.53 -12.40
C GLU A 328 -8.70 -2.67 -12.80
N ALA A 329 -8.11 -3.85 -12.60
CA ALA A 329 -6.70 -4.07 -12.89
C ALA A 329 -6.41 -4.11 -14.39
N GLY A 330 -5.24 -3.61 -14.80
CA GLY A 330 -4.76 -3.74 -16.17
C GLY A 330 -4.30 -5.17 -16.50
N ASP A 331 -4.35 -5.54 -17.78
CA ASP A 331 -3.97 -6.87 -18.28
C ASP A 331 -2.47 -7.21 -18.03
N ASP A 332 -1.61 -6.20 -17.85
CA ASP A 332 -0.15 -6.37 -17.66
C ASP A 332 0.25 -6.74 -16.22
N GLU A 333 -0.69 -6.83 -15.29
CA GLU A 333 -0.37 -7.13 -13.89
C GLU A 333 -0.09 -8.62 -13.67
N PRO A 334 0.84 -8.97 -12.77
CA PRO A 334 1.23 -10.36 -12.57
C PRO A 334 0.18 -11.17 -11.80
N VAL A 335 -0.95 -10.55 -11.41
CA VAL A 335 -2.04 -11.17 -10.65
C VAL A 335 -2.67 -12.33 -11.40
N SER A 336 -2.93 -12.19 -12.71
CA SER A 336 -3.56 -13.24 -13.53
C SER A 336 -2.73 -14.53 -13.53
N VAL A 337 -1.41 -14.41 -13.69
CA VAL A 337 -0.47 -15.54 -13.65
C VAL A 337 -0.49 -16.20 -12.27
N SER A 338 -0.45 -15.42 -11.20
CA SER A 338 -0.43 -15.99 -9.85
C SER A 338 -1.75 -16.66 -9.47
N VAL A 339 -2.89 -16.12 -9.91
CA VAL A 339 -4.22 -16.75 -9.77
C VAL A 339 -4.25 -18.08 -10.53
N GLY A 340 -3.76 -18.12 -11.77
CA GLY A 340 -3.68 -19.35 -12.55
C GLY A 340 -2.85 -20.44 -11.88
N ARG A 341 -1.72 -20.07 -11.26
CA ARG A 341 -0.88 -20.99 -10.47
C ARG A 341 -1.62 -21.52 -9.24
N LEU A 342 -2.21 -20.63 -8.44
CA LEU A 342 -2.95 -21.02 -7.24
C LEU A 342 -4.12 -21.96 -7.56
N ARG A 343 -4.84 -21.68 -8.65
CA ARG A 343 -5.91 -22.53 -9.17
C ARG A 343 -5.41 -23.93 -9.52
N SER A 344 -4.31 -24.02 -10.27
CA SER A 344 -3.74 -25.29 -10.72
C SER A 344 -3.33 -26.17 -9.54
N GLU A 345 -2.72 -25.58 -8.50
CA GLU A 345 -2.34 -26.30 -7.27
C GLU A 345 -3.56 -26.78 -6.47
N TYR A 346 -4.62 -25.96 -6.39
CA TYR A 346 -5.86 -26.35 -5.73
C TYR A 346 -6.58 -27.49 -6.47
N GLU A 347 -6.60 -27.47 -7.81
CA GLU A 347 -7.14 -28.57 -8.61
C GLU A 347 -6.35 -29.86 -8.45
N ALA A 348 -5.02 -29.77 -8.38
CA ALA A 348 -4.15 -30.91 -8.11
C ALA A 348 -4.43 -31.50 -6.72
N TYR A 349 -4.63 -30.65 -5.71
CA TYR A 349 -5.05 -31.05 -4.36
C TYR A 349 -6.38 -31.83 -4.38
N LEU A 350 -7.44 -31.24 -4.97
CA LEU A 350 -8.75 -31.89 -5.05
C LEU A 350 -8.68 -33.22 -5.81
N THR A 351 -7.95 -33.24 -6.93
CA THR A 351 -7.78 -34.44 -7.74
C THR A 351 -7.10 -35.56 -6.94
N LYS A 352 -6.04 -35.25 -6.19
CA LYS A 352 -5.35 -36.24 -5.37
C LYS A 352 -6.22 -36.71 -4.19
N MET A 353 -6.94 -35.81 -3.54
CA MET A 353 -7.87 -36.16 -2.45
C MET A 353 -9.01 -37.06 -2.95
N SER A 354 -9.55 -36.78 -4.12
CA SER A 354 -10.62 -37.57 -4.74
C SER A 354 -10.20 -39.03 -5.03
N LYS A 355 -8.90 -39.30 -5.26
CA LYS A 355 -8.37 -40.66 -5.47
C LYS A 355 -8.38 -41.51 -4.19
N GLY A 356 -8.52 -40.89 -3.02
CA GLY A 356 -8.69 -41.59 -1.74
C GLY A 356 -10.10 -42.14 -1.54
N ILE A 357 -11.08 -41.69 -2.33
CA ILE A 357 -12.47 -42.15 -2.30
C ILE A 357 -12.60 -43.36 -3.23
N SER A 358 -13.03 -44.50 -2.69
CA SER A 358 -13.16 -45.76 -3.46
C SER A 358 -14.38 -45.81 -4.38
N ASP A 359 -15.47 -45.13 -4.01
CA ASP A 359 -16.72 -45.09 -4.77
C ASP A 359 -16.71 -43.96 -5.80
N THR A 360 -16.77 -44.32 -7.09
CA THR A 360 -16.75 -43.38 -8.22
C THR A 360 -17.87 -42.34 -8.14
N ARG A 361 -19.08 -42.72 -7.72
CA ARG A 361 -20.21 -41.78 -7.64
C ARG A 361 -20.01 -40.78 -6.52
N LYS A 362 -19.47 -41.22 -5.37
CA LYS A 362 -19.12 -40.32 -4.27
C LYS A 362 -17.95 -39.41 -4.63
N LYS A 363 -16.99 -39.91 -5.41
CA LYS A 363 -15.85 -39.14 -5.91
C LYS A 363 -16.31 -37.97 -6.80
N GLU A 364 -17.19 -38.24 -7.77
CA GLU A 364 -17.74 -37.21 -8.66
C GLU A 364 -18.55 -36.17 -7.87
N ARG A 365 -19.42 -36.62 -6.94
CA ARG A 365 -20.15 -35.70 -6.04
C ARG A 365 -19.24 -34.86 -5.16
N PHE A 366 -18.17 -35.44 -4.62
CA PHE A 366 -17.20 -34.69 -3.81
C PHE A 366 -16.56 -33.57 -4.63
N LEU A 367 -16.12 -33.85 -5.87
CA LEU A 367 -15.55 -32.82 -6.75
C LEU A 367 -16.59 -31.76 -7.12
N CYS A 368 -17.79 -32.17 -7.52
CA CYS A 368 -18.89 -31.25 -7.85
C CYS A 368 -19.21 -30.32 -6.67
N ASN A 369 -19.36 -30.85 -5.45
CA ASN A 369 -19.66 -30.05 -4.26
C ASN A 369 -18.56 -29.03 -3.95
N ASN A 370 -17.28 -29.39 -4.09
CA ASN A 370 -16.17 -28.47 -3.85
C ASN A 370 -16.14 -27.35 -4.90
N TYR A 371 -16.27 -27.69 -6.19
CA TYR A 371 -16.33 -26.68 -7.25
C TYR A 371 -17.58 -25.80 -7.15
N SER A 372 -18.72 -26.38 -6.78
CA SER A 372 -19.95 -25.63 -6.53
C SER A 372 -19.77 -24.60 -5.42
N LEU A 373 -19.09 -24.96 -4.31
CA LEU A 373 -18.81 -23.99 -3.25
C LEU A 373 -17.91 -22.84 -3.74
N VAL A 374 -16.90 -23.15 -4.55
CA VAL A 374 -16.05 -22.12 -5.17
C VAL A 374 -16.89 -21.20 -6.05
N CYS A 375 -17.73 -21.75 -6.95
CA CYS A 375 -18.62 -20.95 -7.78
C CYS A 375 -19.58 -20.07 -6.97
N THR A 376 -20.17 -20.60 -5.89
CA THR A 376 -21.08 -19.83 -5.02
C THR A 376 -20.37 -18.64 -4.39
N ILE A 377 -19.13 -18.81 -3.90
CA ILE A 377 -18.37 -17.71 -3.29
C ILE A 377 -17.90 -16.70 -4.35
N LEU A 378 -17.63 -17.15 -5.57
CA LEU A 378 -17.21 -16.31 -6.68
C LEU A 378 -18.37 -15.66 -7.46
N ALA A 379 -19.64 -15.92 -7.08
CA ALA A 379 -20.81 -15.50 -7.86
C ALA A 379 -20.86 -13.98 -8.09
N ASP A 380 -20.52 -13.19 -7.05
CA ASP A 380 -20.60 -11.73 -7.05
C ASP A 380 -19.29 -11.03 -7.48
N VAL A 381 -18.34 -11.78 -8.05
CA VAL A 381 -17.06 -11.20 -8.49
C VAL A 381 -17.20 -10.54 -9.85
N GLU A 382 -16.81 -9.28 -9.93
CA GLU A 382 -16.80 -8.48 -11.15
C GLU A 382 -15.41 -8.40 -11.79
N GLY A 383 -15.37 -8.03 -13.07
CA GLY A 383 -14.14 -7.82 -13.85
C GLY A 383 -13.77 -9.01 -14.73
N ARG A 384 -12.93 -8.73 -15.75
CA ARG A 384 -12.56 -9.72 -16.78
C ARG A 384 -11.92 -10.98 -16.19
N LEU A 385 -10.92 -10.81 -15.32
CA LEU A 385 -10.25 -11.95 -14.66
C LEU A 385 -11.20 -12.74 -13.75
N GLY A 386 -12.15 -12.04 -13.10
CA GLY A 386 -13.19 -12.67 -12.28
C GLY A 386 -14.08 -13.60 -13.11
N GLU A 387 -14.57 -13.09 -14.25
CA GLU A 387 -15.40 -13.84 -15.19
C GLU A 387 -14.66 -15.06 -15.76
N GLU A 388 -13.42 -14.87 -16.21
CA GLU A 388 -12.60 -15.96 -16.76
C GLU A 388 -12.41 -17.11 -15.75
N VAL A 389 -12.16 -16.78 -14.47
CA VAL A 389 -11.99 -17.77 -13.41
C VAL A 389 -13.33 -18.43 -13.02
N ARG A 390 -14.42 -17.67 -12.99
CA ARG A 390 -15.76 -18.21 -12.70
C ARG A 390 -16.18 -19.23 -13.75
N VAL A 391 -16.09 -18.87 -15.03
CA VAL A 391 -16.42 -19.75 -16.16
C VAL A 391 -15.57 -21.03 -16.14
N HIS A 392 -14.31 -20.93 -15.72
CA HIS A 392 -13.46 -22.11 -15.57
C HIS A 392 -13.98 -23.07 -14.49
N PHE A 393 -14.31 -22.58 -13.30
CA PHE A 393 -14.84 -23.43 -12.23
C PHE A 393 -16.25 -23.96 -12.52
N GLU A 394 -17.09 -23.21 -13.24
CA GLU A 394 -18.39 -23.69 -13.74
C GLU A 394 -18.22 -24.87 -14.69
N LYS A 395 -17.33 -24.77 -15.68
CA LYS A 395 -17.00 -25.89 -16.58
C LYS A 395 -16.52 -27.10 -15.79
N MET A 396 -15.66 -26.90 -14.79
CA MET A 396 -15.16 -27.99 -13.95
C MET A 396 -16.27 -28.63 -13.10
N ARG A 397 -17.21 -27.84 -12.57
CA ARG A 397 -18.40 -28.35 -11.86
C ARG A 397 -19.26 -29.19 -12.80
N ASP A 398 -19.61 -28.66 -13.97
CA ASP A 398 -20.55 -29.29 -14.92
C ASP A 398 -20.03 -30.62 -15.49
N VAL A 399 -18.70 -30.81 -15.56
CA VAL A 399 -18.08 -32.10 -15.92
C VAL A 399 -18.45 -33.22 -14.93
N TYR A 400 -18.67 -32.88 -13.66
CA TYR A 400 -18.96 -33.82 -12.57
C TYR A 400 -20.41 -33.80 -12.09
N ASP A 401 -21.25 -32.92 -12.66
CA ASP A 401 -22.69 -32.83 -12.37
C ASP A 401 -23.48 -33.82 -13.25
N LYS A 402 -23.36 -35.12 -12.93
CA LYS A 402 -24.00 -36.24 -13.65
C LYS A 402 -25.00 -37.03 -12.80
#